data_AF-A0A350HCF1-F1
#
_entry.id   AF-A0A350HCF1-F1
#
_cell.length_a   1.000
_cell.length_b   1.000
_cell.length_c   1.000
_cell.angle_alpha   90.00
_cell.angle_beta   90.00
_cell.angle_gamma   90.00
#
_symmetry.space_group_name_H-M   'P 1'
#
loop_
_entity.id
_entity.type
_entity.pdbx_description
1 polymer ?
#
loop_
_entity_poly.entity_id
_entity_poly.type
_entity_poly.pdbx_seq_one_letter_code
_entity_poly.pdbx_strand_id
1 'polypeptide(L)'
;MGKGCADRTVMTKNGYRGRGYAGELIKTALDKYGKEAELIFLFPNEDALDFYKKFGFNLIYDNKYSVNEIKMRQKPKKIIKLSMDSDKDRCLIERVMKNGIPQSNIFDVFKGGHVRMWHFVYELKDDLFYLPQKDSVIAFRIEEDVMNIYEVMSERSLDLMKIIGYIASENAQRVKLYFTPDKSFLKEGKLAEEQNNPFMYPFREGLTVCDCRIV
;
A
#
# COMPACT_ATOMS: atom_id res chain seq x y z
N MET A 1 8.64 -5.36 15.77
CA MET A 1 7.60 -4.85 14.86
C MET A 1 7.85 -3.37 14.76
N GLY A 2 8.33 -2.91 13.62
CA GLY A 2 8.71 -1.51 13.41
C GLY A 2 7.50 -0.68 13.04
N LYS A 3 7.43 0.57 13.50
CA LYS A 3 6.36 1.50 13.14
C LYS A 3 6.89 2.50 12.12
N GLY A 4 6.17 2.69 11.03
CA GLY A 4 6.42 3.76 10.06
C GLY A 4 5.35 4.85 10.16
N CYS A 5 5.72 6.09 9.80
CA CYS A 5 4.77 7.19 9.63
C CYS A 5 4.83 7.72 8.19
N ALA A 6 3.65 8.00 7.61
CA ALA A 6 3.53 8.59 6.28
C ALA A 6 3.20 10.08 6.41
N ASP A 7 4.03 10.96 5.83
CA ASP A 7 3.72 12.38 5.71
C ASP A 7 3.28 12.69 4.27
N ARG A 8 2.22 13.50 4.12
CA ARG A 8 1.62 13.85 2.83
C ARG A 8 1.45 15.35 2.60
N THR A 9 1.61 16.21 3.60
CA THR A 9 1.21 17.63 3.44
C THR A 9 2.16 18.58 4.16
N VAL A 10 3.38 18.71 3.64
CA VAL A 10 4.27 19.83 3.99
C VAL A 10 4.05 20.95 2.99
N MET A 11 3.43 22.05 3.44
CA MET A 11 3.11 23.19 2.57
C MET A 11 3.45 24.52 3.24
N THR A 12 3.91 25.47 2.44
CA THR A 12 4.07 26.87 2.85
C THR A 12 3.34 27.78 1.87
N LYS A 13 2.62 28.78 2.41
CA LYS A 13 1.91 29.79 1.62
C LYS A 13 2.91 30.54 0.72
N ASN A 14 2.53 30.86 -0.51
CA ASN A 14 3.43 31.43 -1.54
C ASN A 14 4.31 32.59 -1.02
N GLY A 15 3.74 33.59 -0.33
CA GLY A 15 4.49 34.74 0.19
C GLY A 15 5.48 34.43 1.33
N TYR A 16 5.45 33.22 1.86
CA TYR A 16 6.27 32.74 2.98
C TYR A 16 7.29 31.66 2.54
N ARG A 17 7.32 31.30 1.25
CA ARG A 17 8.32 30.38 0.68
C ARG A 17 9.71 30.99 0.73
N GLY A 18 10.75 30.14 0.73
CA GLY A 18 12.15 30.57 0.73
C GLY A 18 12.66 31.13 2.07
N ARG A 19 11.83 31.11 3.13
CA ARG A 19 12.18 31.66 4.47
C ARG A 19 12.55 30.59 5.50
N GLY A 20 12.73 29.34 5.08
CA GLY A 20 13.12 28.24 5.97
C GLY A 20 11.97 27.52 6.68
N TYR A 21 10.73 28.05 6.69
CA TYR A 21 9.61 27.44 7.42
C TYR A 21 9.30 26.00 7.03
N ALA A 22 9.39 25.63 5.76
CA ALA A 22 9.21 24.24 5.34
C ALA A 22 10.24 23.32 6.03
N GLY A 23 11.48 23.79 6.19
CA GLY A 23 12.51 23.06 6.91
C GLY A 23 12.26 22.98 8.42
N GLU A 24 11.72 24.03 9.03
CA GLU A 24 11.29 23.99 10.44
C GLU A 24 10.17 22.99 10.66
N LEU A 25 9.19 22.92 9.75
CA LEU A 25 8.10 21.94 9.80
C LEU A 25 8.64 20.50 9.72
N ILE A 26 9.55 20.21 8.78
CA ILE A 26 10.16 18.89 8.66
C ILE A 26 10.94 18.52 9.92
N LYS A 27 11.80 19.41 10.43
CA LYS A 27 12.53 19.16 11.69
C LYS A 27 11.59 18.88 12.85
N THR A 28 10.53 19.67 12.99
CA THR A 28 9.50 19.47 14.03
C THR A 28 8.82 18.11 13.90
N ALA A 29 8.49 17.68 12.68
CA ALA A 29 7.91 16.37 12.44
C ALA A 29 8.89 15.24 12.79
N LEU A 30 10.15 15.33 12.33
CA LEU A 30 11.19 14.34 12.64
C LEU A 30 11.43 14.22 14.15
N ASP A 31 11.53 15.35 14.86
CA ASP A 31 11.76 15.38 16.31
C ASP A 31 10.58 14.80 17.09
N LYS A 32 9.35 15.10 16.65
CA LYS A 32 8.13 14.61 17.29
C LYS A 32 7.94 13.12 17.08
N TYR A 33 8.09 12.64 15.85
CA TYR A 33 7.74 11.26 15.48
C TYR A 33 8.92 10.29 15.57
N GLY A 34 10.17 10.78 15.59
CA GLY A 34 11.37 9.93 15.67
C GLY A 34 11.51 9.09 16.94
N LYS A 35 10.79 9.45 18.01
CA LYS A 35 10.72 8.64 19.23
C LYS A 35 9.69 7.50 19.13
N GLU A 36 8.73 7.61 18.22
CA GLU A 36 7.58 6.71 18.12
C GLU A 36 7.62 5.82 16.87
N ALA A 37 8.42 6.21 15.87
CA ALA A 37 8.57 5.54 14.59
C ALA A 37 10.03 5.12 14.34
N GLU A 38 10.22 4.00 13.66
CA GLU A 38 11.53 3.55 13.18
C GLU A 38 11.88 4.20 11.83
N LEU A 39 10.86 4.68 11.10
CA LEU A 39 11.05 5.48 9.89
C LEU A 39 9.89 6.43 9.60
N ILE A 40 10.17 7.44 8.77
CA ILE A 40 9.17 8.25 8.09
C ILE A 40 9.34 8.08 6.59
N PHE A 41 8.24 8.00 5.85
CA PHE A 41 8.26 8.01 4.40
C PHE A 41 7.27 9.03 3.82
N LEU A 42 7.57 9.51 2.62
CA LEU A 42 6.76 10.47 1.88
C LEU A 42 6.98 10.33 0.38
N PHE A 43 6.06 10.90 -0.40
CA PHE A 43 6.16 10.98 -1.86
C PHE A 43 6.33 12.45 -2.24
N PRO A 44 7.57 12.92 -2.46
CA PRO A 44 7.81 14.31 -2.79
C PRO A 44 7.52 14.56 -4.26
N ASN A 45 7.10 15.78 -4.58
CA ASN A 45 7.11 16.25 -5.96
C ASN A 45 8.57 16.25 -6.50
N GLU A 46 8.72 16.14 -7.82
CA GLU A 46 10.03 16.14 -8.49
C GLU A 46 10.88 17.39 -8.16
N ASP A 47 10.24 18.54 -7.99
CA ASP A 47 10.88 19.80 -7.64
C ASP A 47 11.32 19.88 -6.16
N ALA A 48 10.81 18.99 -5.30
CA ALA A 48 11.10 18.95 -3.88
C ALA A 48 12.14 17.89 -3.48
N LEU A 49 12.65 17.09 -4.42
CA LEU A 49 13.58 15.99 -4.13
C LEU A 49 14.83 16.48 -3.36
N ASP A 50 15.49 17.52 -3.87
CA ASP A 50 16.70 18.07 -3.25
C ASP A 50 16.42 18.80 -1.92
N PHE A 51 15.18 19.22 -1.68
CA PHE A 51 14.78 19.75 -0.39
C PHE A 51 14.80 18.64 0.66
N TYR A 52 14.16 17.49 0.40
CA TYR A 52 14.09 16.39 1.37
C TYR A 52 15.44 15.72 1.63
N LYS A 53 16.31 15.59 0.61
CA LYS A 53 17.68 15.06 0.78
C LYS A 53 18.49 15.83 1.83
N LYS A 54 18.29 17.15 1.95
CA LYS A 54 18.99 17.99 2.95
C LYS A 54 18.63 17.62 4.39
N PHE A 55 17.50 16.95 4.60
CA PHE A 55 17.06 16.47 5.91
C PHE A 55 17.35 14.99 6.11
N GLY A 56 18.15 14.35 5.26
CA GLY A 56 18.54 12.94 5.40
C GLY A 56 17.55 11.93 4.81
N PHE A 57 16.52 12.40 4.09
CA PHE A 57 15.66 11.48 3.34
C PHE A 57 16.41 10.93 2.11
N ASN A 58 16.23 9.65 1.85
CA ASN A 58 16.81 8.96 0.70
C ASN A 58 15.72 8.40 -0.20
N LEU A 59 15.96 8.47 -1.51
CA LEU A 59 15.11 7.81 -2.50
C LEU A 59 15.24 6.30 -2.31
N ILE A 60 14.12 5.61 -2.15
CA ILE A 60 14.07 4.14 -2.15
C ILE A 60 13.25 3.68 -3.35
N TYR A 61 13.79 2.70 -4.07
CA TYR A 61 13.08 2.10 -5.20
C TYR A 61 11.87 1.33 -4.68
N ASP A 62 10.68 1.74 -5.14
CA ASP A 62 9.47 0.98 -4.90
C ASP A 62 9.54 -0.31 -5.73
N ASN A 63 9.21 -1.42 -5.08
CA ASN A 63 9.24 -2.72 -5.71
C ASN A 63 7.83 -3.06 -6.15
N LYS A 64 7.59 -3.07 -7.47
CA LYS A 64 6.35 -3.66 -8.00
C LYS A 64 6.53 -5.15 -8.20
N TYR A 65 5.52 -5.92 -7.81
CA TYR A 65 5.58 -7.38 -7.86
C TYR A 65 4.64 -7.92 -8.92
N SER A 66 5.10 -8.89 -9.71
CA SER A 66 4.31 -9.49 -10.77
C SER A 66 4.47 -11.00 -10.88
N VAL A 67 3.43 -11.67 -11.36
CA VAL A 67 3.43 -13.12 -11.67
C VAL A 67 2.87 -13.32 -13.06
N ASN A 68 3.59 -14.05 -13.91
CA ASN A 68 3.20 -14.30 -15.31
C ASN A 68 2.50 -15.65 -15.53
N GLU A 69 2.42 -16.50 -14.51
CA GLU A 69 1.83 -17.84 -14.61
C GLU A 69 0.75 -18.03 -13.54
N ILE A 70 -0.48 -17.63 -13.88
CA ILE A 70 -1.62 -17.78 -12.98
C ILE A 70 -2.13 -19.22 -13.04
N LYS A 71 -1.91 -19.97 -11.96
CA LYS A 71 -2.56 -21.28 -11.78
C LYS A 71 -4.00 -21.06 -11.34
N MET A 72 -4.91 -20.97 -12.31
CA MET A 72 -6.34 -20.90 -12.04
C MET A 72 -6.79 -22.08 -11.18
N ARG A 73 -7.59 -21.80 -10.17
CA ARG A 73 -8.27 -22.81 -9.36
C ARG A 73 -9.75 -22.77 -9.70
N GLN A 74 -10.53 -23.71 -9.15
CA GLN A 74 -11.98 -23.64 -9.26
C GLN A 74 -12.46 -22.25 -8.80
N LYS A 75 -13.16 -21.53 -9.67
CA LYS A 75 -13.71 -20.20 -9.37
C LYS A 75 -14.54 -20.27 -8.07
N PRO A 76 -14.39 -19.32 -7.15
CA PRO A 76 -15.22 -19.24 -5.96
C PRO A 76 -16.67 -19.11 -6.40
N LYS A 77 -17.58 -19.77 -5.68
CA LYS A 77 -19.01 -19.81 -6.04
C LYS A 77 -19.67 -18.42 -6.15
N LYS A 78 -19.06 -17.37 -5.58
CA LYS A 78 -19.50 -15.97 -5.75
C LYS A 78 -18.44 -15.00 -5.24
N ILE A 79 -17.92 -14.13 -6.10
CA ILE A 79 -17.30 -12.87 -5.71
C ILE A 79 -18.36 -11.77 -5.84
N ILE A 80 -18.41 -10.81 -4.92
CA ILE A 80 -19.47 -9.81 -4.86
C ILE A 80 -18.83 -8.43 -5.08
N LYS A 81 -19.26 -7.72 -6.13
CA LYS A 81 -18.86 -6.31 -6.32
C LYS A 81 -19.49 -5.47 -5.20
N LEU A 82 -18.70 -4.63 -4.56
CA LEU A 82 -19.13 -3.72 -3.51
C LEU A 82 -19.33 -2.32 -4.09
N SER A 83 -20.28 -1.57 -3.51
CA SER A 83 -20.48 -0.16 -3.85
C SER A 83 -20.23 0.75 -2.65
N MET A 84 -19.45 1.81 -2.85
CA MET A 84 -19.27 2.86 -1.85
C MET A 84 -20.54 3.69 -1.62
N ASP A 85 -21.53 3.60 -2.51
CA ASP A 85 -22.84 4.26 -2.34
C ASP A 85 -23.81 3.43 -1.47
N SER A 86 -23.45 2.19 -1.12
CA SER A 86 -24.25 1.28 -0.31
C SER A 86 -23.82 1.30 1.16
N ASP A 87 -24.71 1.71 2.07
CA ASP A 87 -24.46 1.70 3.52
C ASP A 87 -24.01 0.32 4.02
N LYS A 88 -24.65 -0.73 3.51
CA LYS A 88 -24.34 -2.10 3.88
C LYS A 88 -22.91 -2.49 3.48
N ASP A 89 -22.50 -2.12 2.28
CA ASP A 89 -21.18 -2.46 1.76
C ASP A 89 -20.09 -1.62 2.45
N ARG A 90 -20.37 -0.35 2.73
CA ARG A 90 -19.50 0.51 3.55
C ARG A 90 -19.29 -0.07 4.94
N CYS A 91 -20.36 -0.48 5.63
CA CYS A 91 -20.27 -1.15 6.93
C CYS A 91 -19.43 -2.44 6.87
N LEU A 92 -19.56 -3.21 5.79
CA LEU A 92 -18.76 -4.43 5.58
C LEU A 92 -17.27 -4.09 5.42
N ILE A 93 -16.94 -3.11 4.58
CA ILE A 93 -15.58 -2.64 4.33
C ILE A 93 -14.96 -2.10 5.62
N GLU A 94 -15.67 -1.24 6.34
CA GLU A 94 -15.21 -0.66 7.62
C GLU A 94 -14.95 -1.73 8.67
N ARG A 95 -15.81 -2.74 8.79
CA ARG A 95 -15.58 -3.90 9.67
C ARG A 95 -14.28 -4.61 9.31
N VAL A 96 -14.12 -4.98 8.03
CA VAL A 96 -12.92 -5.73 7.58
C VAL A 96 -11.66 -4.88 7.75
N MET A 97 -11.72 -3.57 7.52
CA MET A 97 -10.60 -2.66 7.75
C MET A 97 -10.24 -2.50 9.22
N LYS A 98 -11.25 -2.40 10.09
CA LYS A 98 -11.07 -2.21 11.54
C LYS A 98 -10.46 -3.45 12.20
N ASN A 99 -10.90 -4.62 11.80
CA ASN A 99 -10.46 -5.90 12.36
C ASN A 99 -9.32 -6.55 11.55
N GLY A 100 -9.02 -6.00 10.38
CA GLY A 100 -8.05 -6.54 9.44
C GLY A 100 -6.65 -6.55 10.02
N ILE A 101 -5.90 -7.59 9.67
CA ILE A 101 -4.47 -7.66 9.93
C ILE A 101 -3.71 -7.36 8.64
N PRO A 102 -2.47 -6.86 8.75
CA PRO A 102 -1.55 -6.81 7.63
C PRO A 102 -1.39 -8.16 6.94
N GLN A 103 -1.36 -8.13 5.61
CA GLN A 103 -1.20 -9.30 4.75
C GLN A 103 0.26 -9.53 4.36
N SER A 104 1.16 -8.60 4.68
CA SER A 104 2.60 -8.74 4.52
C SER A 104 3.35 -8.60 5.83
N ASN A 105 4.29 -9.50 6.08
CA ASN A 105 5.22 -9.40 7.20
C ASN A 105 6.50 -8.61 6.84
N ILE A 106 6.62 -8.18 5.58
CA ILE A 106 7.70 -7.34 5.10
C ILE A 106 7.28 -5.88 5.30
N PHE A 107 6.32 -5.39 4.53
CA PHE A 107 5.87 -4.01 4.62
C PHE A 107 4.37 -3.92 4.33
N ASP A 108 3.62 -3.34 5.25
CA ASP A 108 2.20 -3.12 5.13
C ASP A 108 1.77 -1.89 5.95
N VAL A 109 0.52 -1.47 5.77
CA VAL A 109 -0.08 -0.35 6.49
C VAL A 109 -0.98 -0.88 7.61
N PHE A 110 -0.56 -0.74 8.85
CA PHE A 110 -1.45 -0.94 10.00
C PHE A 110 -2.18 0.35 10.39
N LYS A 111 -3.48 0.24 10.72
CA LYS A 111 -4.34 1.36 11.16
C LYS A 111 -4.44 2.55 10.19
N GLY A 112 -4.19 2.35 8.90
CA GLY A 112 -4.33 3.38 7.85
C GLY A 112 -5.72 3.52 7.24
N GLY A 113 -6.78 3.28 8.03
CA GLY A 113 -8.15 3.17 7.50
C GLY A 113 -8.65 4.42 6.74
N HIS A 114 -8.34 5.62 7.24
CA HIS A 114 -8.77 6.88 6.61
C HIS A 114 -8.16 7.07 5.22
N VAL A 115 -6.87 6.73 5.04
CA VAL A 115 -6.19 6.76 3.75
C VAL A 115 -6.84 5.79 2.78
N ARG A 116 -7.01 4.52 3.20
CA ARG A 116 -7.62 3.49 2.35
C ARG A 116 -9.01 3.92 1.90
N MET A 117 -9.82 4.43 2.83
CA MET A 117 -11.17 4.90 2.54
C MET A 117 -11.17 6.05 1.53
N TRP A 118 -10.21 6.96 1.60
CA TRP A 118 -10.05 8.01 0.59
C TRP A 118 -9.81 7.41 -0.81
N HIS A 119 -8.86 6.48 -0.95
CA HIS A 119 -8.61 5.82 -2.25
C HIS A 119 -9.84 5.01 -2.72
N PHE A 120 -10.57 4.36 -1.82
CA PHE A 120 -11.79 3.62 -2.14
C PHE A 120 -12.91 4.50 -2.66
N VAL A 121 -13.03 5.73 -2.18
CA VAL A 121 -14.07 6.66 -2.66
C VAL A 121 -13.67 7.33 -3.97
N TYR A 122 -12.40 7.73 -4.12
CA TYR A 122 -11.98 8.59 -5.24
C TYR A 122 -11.36 7.84 -6.43
N GLU A 123 -10.63 6.74 -6.18
CA GLU A 123 -9.81 6.09 -7.21
C GLU A 123 -10.25 4.64 -7.49
N LEU A 124 -10.69 3.91 -6.45
CA LEU A 124 -10.95 2.47 -6.50
C LEU A 124 -12.43 2.11 -6.28
N LYS A 125 -13.33 3.10 -6.38
CA LYS A 125 -14.77 2.92 -6.07
C LYS A 125 -15.44 1.80 -6.86
N ASP A 126 -14.98 1.56 -8.08
CA ASP A 126 -15.52 0.58 -9.02
C ASP A 126 -14.78 -0.75 -9.01
N ASP A 127 -13.73 -0.87 -8.18
CA ASP A 127 -12.78 -1.99 -8.18
C ASP A 127 -12.80 -2.77 -6.86
N LEU A 128 -13.81 -2.58 -6.01
CA LEU A 128 -13.94 -3.23 -4.71
C LEU A 128 -14.80 -4.49 -4.79
N PHE A 129 -14.28 -5.58 -4.24
CA PHE A 129 -14.93 -6.87 -4.26
C PHE A 129 -14.82 -7.58 -2.92
N TYR A 130 -15.88 -8.29 -2.53
CA TYR A 130 -15.92 -9.16 -1.36
C TYR A 130 -15.88 -10.63 -1.77
N LEU A 131 -15.04 -11.40 -1.10
CA LEU A 131 -14.90 -12.85 -1.25
C LEU A 131 -15.44 -13.55 0.01
N PRO A 132 -16.71 -14.02 0.02
CA PRO A 132 -17.36 -14.54 1.21
C PRO A 132 -16.67 -15.76 1.82
N GLN A 133 -16.07 -16.63 1.00
CA GLN A 133 -15.42 -17.86 1.47
C GLN A 133 -14.17 -17.57 2.31
N LYS A 134 -13.60 -16.38 2.17
CA LYS A 134 -12.40 -15.94 2.90
C LYS A 134 -12.68 -14.82 3.89
N ASP A 135 -13.89 -14.26 3.85
CA ASP A 135 -14.27 -13.06 4.59
C ASP A 135 -13.26 -11.93 4.36
N SER A 136 -13.04 -11.61 3.07
CA SER A 136 -12.00 -10.67 2.65
C SER A 136 -12.51 -9.68 1.62
N VAL A 137 -12.03 -8.44 1.71
CA VAL A 137 -12.25 -7.38 0.72
C VAL A 137 -10.98 -7.24 -0.11
N ILE A 138 -11.14 -7.18 -1.42
CA ILE A 138 -10.05 -7.10 -2.39
C ILE A 138 -10.37 -5.95 -3.33
N ALA A 139 -9.42 -5.02 -3.49
CA ALA A 139 -9.49 -4.01 -4.52
C ALA A 139 -8.63 -4.47 -5.72
N PHE A 140 -9.26 -4.73 -6.86
CA PHE A 140 -8.54 -5.15 -8.06
C PHE A 140 -9.28 -4.76 -9.34
N ARG A 141 -8.51 -4.58 -10.41
CA ARG A 141 -9.03 -4.32 -11.76
C ARG A 141 -8.38 -5.27 -12.75
N ILE A 142 -9.12 -5.70 -13.75
CA ILE A 142 -8.58 -6.45 -14.88
C ILE A 142 -8.58 -5.51 -16.08
N GLU A 143 -7.39 -5.20 -16.59
CA GLU A 143 -7.17 -4.40 -17.79
C GLU A 143 -6.47 -5.30 -18.81
N GLU A 144 -7.14 -5.56 -19.94
CA GLU A 144 -6.69 -6.52 -20.96
C GLU A 144 -6.38 -7.91 -20.37
N ASP A 145 -5.11 -8.32 -20.36
CA ASP A 145 -4.59 -9.58 -19.84
C ASP A 145 -3.94 -9.44 -18.45
N VAL A 146 -3.98 -8.24 -17.85
CA VAL A 146 -3.34 -7.93 -16.57
C VAL A 146 -4.38 -7.72 -15.47
N MET A 147 -4.26 -8.52 -14.41
CA MET A 147 -4.95 -8.29 -13.15
C MET A 147 -4.10 -7.40 -12.23
N ASN A 148 -4.55 -6.18 -12.01
CA ASN A 148 -3.96 -5.22 -11.08
C ASN A 148 -4.64 -5.36 -9.72
N ILE A 149 -3.89 -5.76 -8.69
CA ILE A 149 -4.39 -5.87 -7.30
C ILE A 149 -3.81 -4.72 -6.49
N TYR A 150 -4.70 -3.89 -5.97
CA TYR A 150 -4.35 -2.68 -5.23
C TYR A 150 -4.37 -2.88 -3.72
N GLU A 151 -5.27 -3.72 -3.21
CA GLU A 151 -5.45 -3.91 -1.77
C GLU A 151 -6.08 -5.28 -1.48
N VAL A 152 -5.66 -5.90 -0.37
CA VAL A 152 -6.20 -7.18 0.11
C VAL A 152 -6.37 -7.08 1.62
N MET A 153 -7.61 -7.16 2.10
CA MET A 153 -7.92 -6.98 3.51
C MET A 153 -8.69 -8.16 4.07
N SER A 154 -8.28 -8.61 5.26
CA SER A 154 -8.87 -9.74 5.96
C SER A 154 -8.44 -9.75 7.43
N GLU A 155 -9.31 -10.27 8.30
CA GLU A 155 -9.01 -10.48 9.73
C GLU A 155 -8.01 -11.62 9.97
N ARG A 156 -7.74 -12.42 8.93
CA ARG A 156 -6.79 -13.53 8.93
C ARG A 156 -5.75 -13.38 7.82
N SER A 157 -4.59 -14.00 8.00
CA SER A 157 -3.58 -14.07 6.95
C SER A 157 -4.10 -14.87 5.76
N LEU A 158 -3.95 -14.32 4.57
CA LEU A 158 -4.38 -14.94 3.32
C LEU A 158 -3.19 -15.46 2.51
N ASP A 159 -3.40 -16.59 1.86
CA ASP A 159 -2.50 -17.08 0.82
C ASP A 159 -2.84 -16.36 -0.49
N LEU A 160 -2.04 -15.36 -0.83
CA LEU A 160 -2.29 -14.49 -1.98
C LEU A 160 -2.36 -15.26 -3.31
N MET A 161 -1.54 -16.30 -3.49
CA MET A 161 -1.59 -17.14 -4.69
C MET A 161 -2.90 -17.92 -4.79
N LYS A 162 -3.44 -18.37 -3.65
CA LYS A 162 -4.80 -18.95 -3.64
C LYS A 162 -5.86 -17.92 -3.97
N ILE A 163 -5.76 -16.70 -3.42
CA ILE A 163 -6.72 -15.61 -3.71
C ILE A 163 -6.70 -15.28 -5.20
N ILE A 164 -5.53 -15.08 -5.79
CA ILE A 164 -5.35 -14.85 -7.23
C ILE A 164 -6.00 -15.97 -8.04
N GLY A 165 -5.72 -17.24 -7.69
CA GLY A 165 -6.33 -18.38 -8.37
C GLY A 165 -7.86 -18.45 -8.25
N TYR A 166 -8.46 -17.79 -7.26
CA TYR A 166 -9.91 -17.67 -7.13
C TYR A 166 -10.48 -16.50 -7.95
N ILE A 167 -9.82 -15.35 -7.96
CA ILE A 167 -10.38 -14.14 -8.58
C ILE A 167 -9.99 -13.96 -10.05
N ALA A 168 -8.93 -14.65 -10.51
CA ALA A 168 -8.48 -14.60 -11.89
C ALA A 168 -9.57 -14.95 -12.90
N SER A 169 -9.66 -14.16 -13.97
CA SER A 169 -10.43 -14.50 -15.15
C SER A 169 -9.62 -15.45 -16.05
N GLU A 170 -10.28 -16.14 -16.98
CA GLU A 170 -9.61 -16.99 -17.97
C GLU A 170 -8.69 -16.19 -18.91
N ASN A 171 -8.91 -14.89 -19.02
CA ASN A 171 -8.14 -13.99 -19.88
C ASN A 171 -6.95 -13.35 -19.16
N ALA A 172 -6.91 -13.39 -17.83
CA ALA A 172 -5.79 -12.83 -17.07
C ALA A 172 -4.57 -13.74 -17.20
N GLN A 173 -3.52 -13.25 -17.84
CA GLN A 173 -2.24 -13.95 -17.99
C GLN A 173 -1.23 -13.48 -16.94
N ARG A 174 -1.33 -12.23 -16.49
CA ARG A 174 -0.39 -11.63 -15.54
C ARG A 174 -1.11 -11.00 -14.35
N VAL A 175 -0.50 -11.08 -13.18
CA VAL A 175 -0.87 -10.28 -12.00
C VAL A 175 0.19 -9.22 -11.74
N LYS A 176 -0.25 -7.99 -11.45
CA LYS A 176 0.56 -6.94 -10.85
C LYS A 176 0.02 -6.59 -9.46
N LEU A 177 0.91 -6.47 -8.48
CA LEU A 177 0.58 -6.02 -7.13
C LEU A 177 1.13 -4.60 -6.92
N TYR A 178 0.31 -3.76 -6.30
CA TYR A 178 0.64 -2.37 -5.95
C TYR A 178 0.94 -2.22 -4.44
N PHE A 179 1.33 -3.32 -3.82
CA PHE A 179 1.76 -3.41 -2.43
C PHE A 179 2.82 -4.49 -2.29
N THR A 180 3.58 -4.47 -1.20
CA THR A 180 4.62 -5.46 -0.91
C THR A 180 4.00 -6.75 -0.38
N PRO A 181 4.02 -7.87 -1.11
CA PRO A 181 3.46 -9.12 -0.64
C PRO A 181 4.42 -9.83 0.34
N ASP A 182 3.93 -10.83 1.06
CA ASP A 182 4.78 -11.63 1.95
C ASP A 182 5.80 -12.49 1.17
N LYS A 183 6.83 -12.97 1.86
CA LYS A 183 7.94 -13.77 1.29
C LYS A 183 7.49 -15.02 0.54
N SER A 184 6.35 -15.60 0.92
CA SER A 184 5.78 -16.76 0.21
C SER A 184 5.48 -16.42 -1.26
N PHE A 185 4.95 -15.22 -1.51
CA PHE A 185 4.67 -14.74 -2.86
C PHE A 185 5.94 -14.39 -3.62
N LEU A 186 6.94 -13.81 -2.94
CA LEU A 186 8.20 -13.41 -3.57
C LEU A 186 9.00 -14.58 -4.17
N LYS A 187 8.74 -15.82 -3.73
CA LYS A 187 9.33 -17.02 -4.35
C LYS A 187 8.74 -17.33 -5.73
N GLU A 188 7.50 -16.90 -5.98
CA GLU A 188 6.76 -17.14 -7.21
C GLU A 188 6.68 -15.90 -8.10
N GLY A 189 6.89 -14.71 -7.55
CA GLY A 189 6.84 -13.42 -8.23
C GLY A 189 8.19 -12.88 -8.72
N LYS A 190 8.13 -12.01 -9.73
CA LYS A 190 9.25 -11.21 -10.24
C LYS A 190 9.08 -9.76 -9.84
N LEU A 191 10.20 -9.10 -9.56
CA LEU A 191 10.28 -7.66 -9.39
C LEU A 191 10.17 -6.97 -10.76
N ALA A 192 9.32 -5.95 -10.85
CA ALA A 192 9.22 -5.04 -11.97
C ALA A 192 9.72 -3.66 -11.52
N GLU A 193 10.56 -3.02 -12.33
CA GLU A 193 11.04 -1.66 -12.10
C GLU A 193 10.03 -0.66 -12.67
N GLU A 194 9.45 0.21 -11.84
CA GLU A 194 8.64 1.36 -12.28
C GLU A 194 8.97 2.59 -11.40
N GLN A 195 8.77 3.80 -11.95
CA GLN A 195 9.14 5.08 -11.33
C GLN A 195 7.99 5.65 -10.48
N ASN A 196 7.85 5.22 -9.21
CA ASN A 196 7.10 5.99 -8.21
C ASN A 196 7.64 5.74 -6.80
N ASN A 197 8.84 6.25 -6.57
CA ASN A 197 9.72 5.82 -5.49
C ASN A 197 9.52 6.69 -4.23
N PRO A 198 9.20 6.09 -3.06
CA PRO A 198 9.10 6.84 -1.82
C PRO A 198 10.46 7.39 -1.37
N PHE A 199 10.42 8.53 -0.70
CA PHE A 199 11.54 9.05 0.08
C PHE A 199 11.42 8.59 1.52
N MET A 200 12.51 8.10 2.09
CA MET A 200 12.52 7.53 3.44
C MET A 200 13.59 8.15 4.31
N TYR A 201 13.22 8.42 5.56
CA TYR A 201 14.11 8.82 6.64
C TYR A 201 14.12 7.72 7.71
N PRO A 202 15.17 6.89 7.78
CA PRO A 202 15.32 5.90 8.83
C PRO A 202 15.83 6.56 10.13
N PHE A 203 15.25 6.23 11.27
CA PHE A 203 15.73 6.69 12.59
C PHE A 203 16.82 5.78 13.18
N ARG A 204 17.15 4.67 12.51
CA ARG A 204 18.24 3.76 12.87
C ARG A 204 19.14 3.52 11.65
N GLU A 205 20.45 3.55 11.86
CA GLU A 205 21.42 3.18 10.82
C GLU A 205 21.24 1.71 10.40
N GLY A 206 21.33 1.45 9.09
CA GLY A 206 21.19 0.11 8.52
C GLY A 206 19.75 -0.38 8.30
N LEU A 207 18.73 0.43 8.62
CA LEU A 207 17.32 0.07 8.37
C LEU A 207 16.97 0.29 6.88
N THR A 208 16.88 -0.80 6.10
CA THR A 208 16.35 -0.76 4.72
C THR A 208 14.88 -1.18 4.67
N VAL A 209 14.16 -0.87 3.57
CA VAL A 209 12.78 -1.38 3.36
C VAL A 209 12.70 -2.90 3.44
N CYS A 210 13.77 -3.60 3.04
CA CYS A 210 13.84 -5.05 3.10
C CYS A 210 14.07 -5.59 4.52
N ASP A 211 14.66 -4.79 5.40
CA ASP A 211 14.94 -5.13 6.81
C ASP A 211 13.84 -4.67 7.75
N CYS A 212 13.06 -3.69 7.30
CA CYS A 212 11.86 -3.23 7.95
C CYS A 212 10.80 -4.34 7.93
N ARG A 213 10.48 -4.92 9.09
CA ARG A 213 9.19 -5.58 9.31
C ARG A 213 8.23 -4.52 9.82
N ILE A 214 7.69 -3.72 8.90
CA ILE A 214 6.69 -2.72 9.23
C ILE A 214 5.34 -3.35 9.02
N VAL A 215 4.70 -3.60 10.15
CA VAL A 215 3.35 -4.09 10.23
C VAL A 215 2.58 -2.96 10.89
#